data_AF-A0A355FQ10-F1
#
_entry.id   AF-A0A355FQ10-F1
#
_cell.length_a   1.000
_cell.length_b   1.000
_cell.length_c   1.000
_cell.angle_alpha   90.00
_cell.angle_beta   90.00
_cell.angle_gamma   90.00
#
_symmetry.space_group_name_H-M   'P 1'
#
loop_
_entity.id
_entity.type
_entity.pdbx_description
1 polymer ?
#
loop_
_entity_poly.entity_id
_entity_poly.type
_entity_poly.pdbx_seq_one_letter_code
_entity_poly.pdbx_strand_id
1 'polypeptide(L)'
;MTLRKSKMRVVLFTVLAISVLSLSAFAAEKVTIRVLNYLDASAPGTSRELVEVWQKFEADNPDILVIREDQFNEPFHNKTEAYAAAGKLPEVIYVWPGGRSATLHEKKLLKDITPLLGKDRENFIDAALEPQAGGYLAMVPIGLTASHALFVNHALLEELNLKMPKTYEELKAMVAPLKAAGKDCILVGA
;
A
#
# COMPACT_ATOMS: atom_id res chain seq x y z
N MET A 1 -34.98 -50.06 -36.03
CA MET A 1 -33.54 -50.22 -36.34
C MET A 1 -32.76 -50.24 -35.03
N THR A 2 -32.53 -51.43 -34.47
CA THR A 2 -32.00 -51.63 -33.10
C THR A 2 -30.48 -51.52 -33.12
N LEU A 3 -29.92 -50.41 -32.65
CA LEU A 3 -28.47 -50.27 -32.52
C LEU A 3 -27.92 -51.28 -31.50
N ARG A 4 -26.96 -52.09 -31.94
CA ARG A 4 -26.26 -53.10 -31.14
C ARG A 4 -25.62 -52.43 -29.93
N LYS A 5 -25.85 -52.95 -28.71
CA LYS A 5 -25.43 -52.34 -27.42
C LYS A 5 -23.97 -51.86 -27.36
N SER A 6 -23.06 -52.47 -28.13
CA SER A 6 -21.66 -52.03 -28.23
C SER A 6 -21.47 -50.74 -29.04
N LYS A 7 -22.23 -50.53 -30.11
CA LYS A 7 -22.21 -49.29 -30.90
C LYS A 7 -22.83 -48.12 -30.13
N MET A 8 -23.82 -48.40 -29.27
CA MET A 8 -24.45 -47.40 -28.41
C MET A 8 -23.52 -46.91 -27.29
N ARG A 9 -22.67 -47.78 -26.73
CA ARG A 9 -21.64 -47.39 -25.75
C ARG A 9 -20.52 -46.55 -26.36
N VAL A 10 -20.10 -46.84 -27.59
CA VAL A 10 -19.10 -46.04 -28.31
C VAL A 10 -19.66 -44.66 -28.63
N VAL A 11 -20.89 -44.57 -29.16
CA VAL A 11 -21.53 -43.28 -29.45
C VAL A 11 -21.71 -42.43 -28.19
N LEU A 12 -22.09 -43.04 -27.05
CA LEU A 12 -22.23 -42.31 -25.78
C LEU A 12 -20.89 -41.78 -25.25
N PHE A 13 -19.79 -42.53 -25.40
CA PHE A 13 -18.44 -42.08 -25.04
C PHE A 13 -17.92 -40.97 -25.96
N THR A 14 -18.21 -41.03 -27.27
CA THR A 14 -17.80 -39.99 -28.21
C THR A 14 -18.58 -38.68 -28.00
N VAL A 15 -19.88 -38.75 -27.68
CA VAL A 15 -20.68 -37.56 -27.34
C VAL A 15 -20.22 -36.95 -26.01
N LEU A 16 -19.87 -37.77 -25.02
CA LEU A 16 -19.34 -37.28 -23.74
C LEU A 16 -17.97 -36.60 -23.93
N ALA A 17 -17.07 -37.18 -24.74
CA ALA A 17 -15.78 -36.59 -25.06
C ALA A 17 -15.91 -35.25 -25.81
N ILE A 18 -16.86 -35.15 -26.76
CA ILE A 18 -17.12 -33.89 -27.49
C ILE A 18 -17.76 -32.84 -26.58
N SER A 19 -18.62 -33.22 -25.62
CA SER A 19 -19.18 -32.29 -24.63
C SER A 19 -18.18 -31.78 -23.59
N VAL A 20 -17.11 -32.53 -23.33
CA VAL A 20 -16.01 -32.10 -22.43
C VAL A 20 -15.02 -31.20 -23.18
N LEU A 21 -14.86 -31.37 -24.51
CA LEU A 21 -14.02 -30.52 -25.36
C LEU A 21 -14.67 -29.17 -25.72
N SER A 22 -15.99 -29.06 -25.67
CA SER A 22 -16.72 -27.79 -25.88
C SER A 22 -16.82 -26.90 -24.63
N LEU A 23 -16.33 -27.35 -23.47
CA LEU A 23 -15.97 -26.50 -22.33
C LEU A 23 -14.54 -25.98 -22.44
N SER A 24 -14.07 -25.72 -23.66
CA SER A 24 -13.02 -24.73 -23.89
C SER A 24 -13.62 -23.38 -23.49
N ALA A 25 -13.59 -23.10 -22.19
CA ALA A 25 -13.97 -21.83 -21.62
C ALA A 25 -13.28 -20.75 -22.48
N PHE A 26 -14.08 -19.81 -22.98
CA PHE A 26 -13.57 -18.51 -23.39
C PHE A 26 -12.93 -17.89 -22.13
N ALA A 27 -11.68 -18.26 -21.84
CA ALA A 27 -10.87 -17.58 -20.87
C ALA A 27 -10.60 -16.21 -21.49
N ALA A 28 -11.43 -15.23 -21.12
CA ALA A 28 -11.19 -13.84 -21.45
C ALA A 28 -9.73 -13.52 -21.06
N GLU A 29 -9.02 -12.83 -21.97
CA GLU A 29 -7.64 -12.42 -21.72
C GLU A 29 -7.60 -11.61 -20.42
N LYS A 30 -6.77 -12.04 -19.47
CA LYS A 30 -6.69 -11.38 -18.17
C LYS A 30 -6.15 -9.96 -18.33
N VAL A 31 -6.81 -9.00 -17.70
CA VAL A 31 -6.30 -7.63 -17.61
C VAL A 31 -5.10 -7.64 -16.67
N THR A 32 -3.93 -7.20 -17.15
CA THR A 32 -2.73 -7.12 -16.29
C THR A 32 -2.57 -5.71 -15.74
N ILE A 33 -2.39 -5.59 -14.42
CA ILE A 33 -2.12 -4.33 -13.72
C ILE A 33 -0.76 -4.45 -13.01
N ARG A 34 0.16 -3.53 -13.30
CA ARG A 34 1.44 -3.45 -12.59
C ARG A 34 1.31 -2.49 -11.43
N VAL A 35 1.98 -2.85 -10.33
CA VAL A 35 1.94 -2.08 -9.09
C VAL A 35 3.36 -1.87 -8.57
N LEU A 36 3.73 -0.64 -8.25
CA LEU A 36 4.89 -0.35 -7.39
C LEU A 36 4.37 0.02 -6.00
N ASN A 37 4.53 -0.89 -5.04
CA ASN A 37 3.99 -0.77 -3.70
C ASN A 37 5.09 -0.44 -2.66
N TYR A 38 4.70 0.30 -1.63
CA TYR A 38 5.57 0.63 -0.51
C TYR A 38 5.28 -0.32 0.66
N LEU A 39 6.15 -1.30 0.88
CA LEU A 39 5.90 -2.37 1.86
C LEU A 39 7.17 -2.75 2.61
N ASP A 40 7.15 -2.59 3.93
CA ASP A 40 8.17 -3.15 4.82
C ASP A 40 7.83 -4.60 5.14
N ALA A 41 8.57 -5.56 4.57
CA ALA A 41 8.33 -6.98 4.85
C ALA A 41 8.44 -7.36 6.34
N SER A 42 9.14 -6.56 7.15
CA SER A 42 9.35 -6.78 8.57
C SER A 42 8.32 -6.10 9.48
N ALA A 43 7.48 -5.21 8.93
CA ALA A 43 6.52 -4.49 9.75
C ALA A 43 5.40 -5.40 10.26
N PRO A 44 4.92 -5.22 11.51
CA PRO A 44 3.85 -6.04 12.09
C PRO A 44 2.54 -6.04 11.28
N GLY A 45 2.27 -4.98 10.50
CA GLY A 45 1.06 -4.84 9.69
C GLY A 45 1.09 -5.59 8.36
N THR A 46 2.26 -6.04 7.90
CA THR A 46 2.48 -6.53 6.53
C THR A 46 1.66 -7.77 6.21
N SER A 47 1.60 -8.73 7.13
CA SER A 47 0.79 -9.95 6.94
C SER A 47 -0.69 -9.61 6.74
N ARG A 48 -1.19 -8.59 7.43
CA ARG A 48 -2.58 -8.14 7.29
C ARG A 48 -2.81 -7.50 5.94
N GLU A 49 -1.94 -6.58 5.51
CA GLU A 49 -2.05 -5.92 4.21
C GLU A 49 -2.06 -6.94 3.06
N LEU A 50 -1.15 -7.93 3.10
CA LEU A 50 -1.09 -8.98 2.10
C LEU A 50 -2.40 -9.77 1.97
N VAL A 51 -3.03 -10.12 3.08
CA VAL A 51 -4.25 -10.91 3.09
C VAL A 51 -5.48 -10.06 2.75
N GLU A 52 -5.67 -8.95 3.48
CA GLU A 52 -6.92 -8.19 3.47
C GLU A 52 -7.03 -7.25 2.25
N VAL A 53 -5.90 -6.82 1.69
CA VAL A 53 -5.89 -5.96 0.50
C VAL A 53 -5.59 -6.78 -0.74
N TRP A 54 -4.39 -7.36 -0.82
CA TRP A 54 -3.88 -7.91 -2.07
C TRP A 54 -4.54 -9.25 -2.43
N GLN A 55 -4.50 -10.23 -1.53
CA GLN A 55 -5.13 -11.54 -1.78
C GLN A 55 -6.64 -11.42 -1.93
N LYS A 56 -7.28 -10.57 -1.13
CA LYS A 56 -8.72 -10.31 -1.27
C LYS A 56 -9.05 -9.71 -2.63
N PHE A 57 -8.28 -8.72 -3.09
CA PHE A 57 -8.50 -8.12 -4.42
C PHE A 57 -8.34 -9.16 -5.55
N GLU A 58 -7.29 -9.99 -5.50
CA GLU A 58 -7.07 -11.04 -6.50
C GLU A 58 -8.17 -12.12 -6.48
N ALA A 59 -8.67 -12.47 -5.29
CA ALA A 59 -9.78 -13.42 -5.13
C ALA A 59 -11.11 -12.86 -5.66
N ASP A 60 -11.39 -11.58 -5.40
CA ASP A 60 -12.61 -10.91 -5.83
C ASP A 60 -12.58 -10.56 -7.34
N ASN A 61 -11.39 -10.50 -7.96
CA ASN A 61 -11.20 -10.09 -9.36
C ASN A 61 -10.32 -11.11 -10.13
N PRO A 62 -10.80 -12.34 -10.39
CA PRO A 62 -10.00 -13.41 -10.99
C PRO A 62 -9.58 -13.17 -12.45
N ASP A 63 -10.24 -12.22 -13.12
CA ASP A 63 -9.96 -11.72 -14.46
C ASP A 63 -8.83 -10.67 -14.49
N ILE A 64 -8.38 -10.19 -13.34
CA ILE A 64 -7.25 -9.26 -13.21
C ILE A 64 -6.01 -10.01 -12.70
N LEU A 65 -4.89 -9.83 -13.40
CA LEU A 65 -3.57 -10.25 -12.97
C LEU A 65 -2.81 -9.06 -12.37
N VAL A 66 -2.53 -9.12 -11.07
CA VAL A 66 -1.70 -8.11 -10.40
C VAL A 66 -0.23 -8.53 -10.46
N ILE A 67 0.62 -7.68 -11.05
CA ILE A 67 2.07 -7.83 -11.00
C ILE A 67 2.60 -6.76 -10.05
N ARG A 68 2.78 -7.14 -8.78
CA ARG A 68 3.23 -6.24 -7.71
C ARG A 68 4.73 -6.32 -7.51
N GLU A 69 5.34 -5.15 -7.41
CA GLU A 69 6.70 -4.97 -6.95
C GLU A 69 6.71 -4.21 -5.63
N ASP A 70 7.20 -4.86 -4.58
CA ASP A 70 7.31 -4.28 -3.24
C ASP A 70 8.72 -3.70 -3.03
N GLN A 71 8.79 -2.42 -2.66
CA GLN A 71 10.02 -1.73 -2.26
C GLN A 71 9.78 -0.97 -0.96
N PHE A 72 10.85 -0.63 -0.23
CA PHE A 72 10.75 0.10 1.03
C PHE A 72 11.87 1.13 1.18
N ASN A 73 11.62 2.24 1.88
CA ASN A 73 12.53 3.38 2.06
C ASN A 73 13.17 3.87 0.75
N GLU A 74 14.47 4.17 0.75
CA GLU A 74 15.21 4.74 -0.38
C GLU A 74 15.12 3.91 -1.68
N PRO A 75 15.19 2.56 -1.66
CA PRO A 75 14.90 1.74 -2.84
C PRO A 75 13.60 2.09 -3.55
N PHE A 76 12.51 2.34 -2.81
CA PHE A 76 11.22 2.72 -3.38
C PHE A 76 11.31 4.07 -4.09
N HIS A 77 11.92 5.06 -3.43
CA HIS A 77 12.06 6.42 -3.96
C HIS A 77 12.93 6.46 -5.21
N ASN A 78 14.10 5.83 -5.15
CA ASN A 78 15.01 5.72 -6.29
C ASN A 78 14.33 5.06 -7.50
N LYS A 79 13.53 4.01 -7.25
CA LYS A 79 12.83 3.29 -8.31
C LYS A 79 11.68 4.11 -8.90
N THR A 80 10.92 4.81 -8.07
CA THR A 80 9.88 5.74 -8.50
C THR A 80 10.44 6.81 -9.44
N GLU A 81 11.56 7.44 -9.06
CA GLU A 81 12.23 8.45 -9.90
C GLU A 81 12.77 7.86 -11.20
N ALA A 82 13.37 6.67 -11.16
CA ALA A 82 13.84 5.99 -12.36
C ALA A 82 12.69 5.67 -13.34
N TYR A 83 11.55 5.19 -12.83
CA TYR A 83 10.37 4.92 -13.65
C TYR A 83 9.73 6.19 -14.20
N ALA A 84 9.65 7.26 -13.41
CA ALA A 84 9.15 8.56 -13.87
C ALA A 84 10.05 9.13 -14.98
N ALA A 85 11.37 9.12 -14.80
CA ALA A 85 12.32 9.59 -15.80
C ALA A 85 12.29 8.75 -17.10
N ALA A 86 12.07 7.45 -16.99
CA ALA A 86 11.97 6.54 -18.14
C ALA A 86 10.61 6.55 -18.85
N GLY A 87 9.59 7.23 -18.29
CA GLY A 87 8.22 7.15 -18.79
C GLY A 87 7.62 5.74 -18.65
N LYS A 88 8.04 4.99 -17.63
CA LYS A 88 7.67 3.59 -17.39
C LYS A 88 6.99 3.37 -16.04
N LEU A 89 6.29 4.39 -15.53
CA LEU A 89 5.49 4.24 -14.32
C LEU A 89 4.47 3.09 -14.49
N PRO A 90 4.24 2.30 -13.43
CA PRO A 90 3.19 1.28 -13.43
C PRO A 90 1.80 1.92 -13.42
N GLU A 91 0.76 1.10 -13.62
CA GLU A 91 -0.62 1.56 -13.59
C GLU A 91 -1.06 2.02 -12.19
N VAL A 92 -0.52 1.39 -11.14
CA VAL A 92 -0.78 1.74 -9.74
C VAL A 92 0.55 1.94 -9.01
N ILE A 93 0.64 3.01 -8.23
CA ILE A 93 1.83 3.33 -7.44
C ILE A 93 1.43 3.87 -6.07
N TYR A 94 2.14 3.43 -5.03
CA TYR A 94 2.01 4.01 -3.70
C TYR A 94 2.53 5.45 -3.70
N VAL A 95 1.78 6.40 -3.15
CA VAL A 95 2.17 7.81 -3.16
C VAL A 95 1.83 8.53 -1.86
N TRP A 96 2.54 9.61 -1.59
CA TRP A 96 2.25 10.56 -0.52
C TRP A 96 1.58 11.81 -1.09
N PRO A 97 0.83 12.58 -0.28
CA PRO A 97 0.06 13.72 -0.78
C PRO A 97 0.95 14.95 -1.03
N GLY A 98 2.25 14.86 -0.72
CA GLY A 98 3.18 15.98 -0.72
C GLY A 98 4.60 15.60 -1.10
N GLY A 99 5.58 16.24 -0.45
CA GLY A 99 6.99 16.26 -0.88
C GLY A 99 7.66 14.90 -1.10
N ARG A 100 7.23 13.85 -0.40
CA ARG A 100 7.75 12.49 -0.58
C ARG A 100 7.39 11.86 -1.94
N SER A 101 6.44 12.46 -2.67
CA SER A 101 6.09 12.13 -4.05
C SER A 101 6.09 13.38 -4.96
N ALA A 102 6.92 14.39 -4.64
CA ALA A 102 6.93 15.70 -5.31
C ALA A 102 6.98 15.60 -6.84
N THR A 103 7.92 14.82 -7.39
CA THR A 103 8.07 14.65 -8.85
C THR A 103 6.78 14.21 -9.53
N LEU A 104 6.04 13.28 -8.92
CA LEU A 104 4.81 12.74 -9.51
C LEU A 104 3.70 13.79 -9.55
N HIS A 105 3.61 14.62 -8.51
CA HIS A 105 2.65 15.73 -8.40
C HIS A 105 3.01 16.89 -9.33
N GLU A 106 4.25 17.39 -9.25
CA GLU A 106 4.71 18.57 -9.99
C GLU A 106 4.69 18.34 -11.51
N LYS A 107 5.03 17.12 -11.94
CA LYS A 107 4.99 16.73 -13.36
C LYS A 107 3.63 16.20 -13.81
N LYS A 108 2.61 16.22 -12.94
CA LYS A 108 1.25 15.73 -13.20
C LYS A 108 1.22 14.30 -13.78
N LEU A 109 2.02 13.42 -13.20
CA LEU A 109 2.14 12.01 -13.60
C LEU A 109 1.11 11.11 -12.93
N LEU A 110 0.26 11.65 -12.06
CA LEU A 110 -0.81 10.95 -11.37
C LEU A 110 -2.17 11.33 -11.95
N LYS A 111 -3.12 10.41 -11.88
CA LYS A 111 -4.52 10.66 -12.28
C LYS A 111 -5.28 11.36 -11.17
N ASP A 112 -6.15 12.30 -11.52
CA ASP A 112 -7.17 12.78 -10.58
C ASP A 112 -8.20 11.68 -10.33
N ILE A 113 -8.23 11.19 -9.09
CA ILE A 113 -9.10 10.09 -8.68
C ILE A 113 -10.42 10.59 -8.11
N THR A 114 -10.63 11.90 -7.97
CA THR A 114 -11.90 12.47 -7.49
C THR A 114 -13.12 11.89 -8.22
N PRO A 115 -13.12 11.75 -9.57
CA PRO A 115 -14.24 11.19 -10.31
C PRO A 115 -14.47 9.69 -10.05
N LEU A 116 -13.48 8.97 -9.50
CA LEU A 116 -13.54 7.53 -9.26
C LEU A 116 -14.16 7.19 -7.90
N LEU A 117 -14.21 8.15 -6.96
CA LEU A 117 -14.68 7.88 -5.59
C LEU A 117 -16.19 7.65 -5.51
N GLY A 118 -16.98 8.31 -6.35
CA GLY A 118 -18.44 8.21 -6.33
C GLY A 118 -19.01 8.33 -4.90
N LYS A 119 -19.82 7.34 -4.50
CA LYS A 119 -20.41 7.25 -3.14
C LYS A 119 -19.40 6.94 -2.04
N ASP A 120 -18.28 6.31 -2.38
CA ASP A 120 -17.28 5.89 -1.40
C ASP A 120 -16.52 7.09 -0.81
N ARG A 121 -16.67 8.28 -1.39
CA ARG A 121 -16.24 9.54 -0.80
C ARG A 121 -16.73 9.71 0.65
N GLU A 122 -17.93 9.24 0.97
CA GLU A 122 -18.53 9.32 2.31
C GLU A 122 -17.80 8.45 3.35
N ASN A 123 -16.97 7.48 2.91
CA ASN A 123 -16.19 6.63 3.80
C ASN A 123 -14.90 7.31 4.31
N PHE A 124 -14.59 8.52 3.84
CA PHE A 124 -13.35 9.23 4.15
C PHE A 124 -13.62 10.54 4.88
N ILE A 125 -12.70 10.90 5.78
CA ILE A 125 -12.70 12.22 6.43
C ILE A 125 -12.32 13.30 5.42
N ASP A 126 -12.81 14.53 5.62
CA ASP A 126 -12.56 15.65 4.70
C ASP A 126 -11.07 15.89 4.43
N ALA A 127 -10.24 15.82 5.48
CA ALA A 127 -8.79 15.99 5.37
C ALA A 127 -8.10 14.99 4.41
N ALA A 128 -8.71 13.81 4.18
CA ALA A 128 -8.20 12.80 3.25
C ALA A 128 -8.52 13.13 1.77
N LEU A 129 -9.41 14.08 1.53
CA LEU A 129 -10.00 14.40 0.23
C LEU A 129 -9.60 15.79 -0.28
N GLU A 130 -8.78 16.51 0.48
CA GLU A 130 -8.25 17.83 0.11
C GLU A 130 -7.29 17.74 -1.10
N PRO A 131 -7.17 18.83 -1.89
CA PRO A 131 -6.16 18.92 -2.95
C PRO A 131 -4.75 18.65 -2.42
N GLN A 132 -4.02 17.80 -3.11
CA GLN A 132 -2.65 17.41 -2.76
C GLN A 132 -1.64 18.33 -3.46
N ALA A 133 -0.34 18.08 -3.34
CA ALA A 133 0.69 18.97 -3.92
C ALA A 133 0.52 19.22 -5.43
N GLY A 134 -0.10 18.30 -6.18
CA GLY A 134 -0.42 18.48 -7.60
C GLY A 134 -1.62 19.43 -7.87
N GLY A 135 -2.34 19.87 -6.84
CA GLY A 135 -3.56 20.67 -6.93
C GLY A 135 -4.84 19.87 -7.18
N TYR A 136 -4.78 18.54 -7.11
CA TYR A 136 -5.90 17.61 -7.28
C TYR A 136 -5.75 16.43 -6.31
N LEU A 137 -6.79 15.60 -6.20
CA LEU A 137 -6.73 14.40 -5.39
C LEU A 137 -6.09 13.26 -6.21
N ALA A 138 -4.82 12.96 -5.93
CA ALA A 138 -4.08 11.93 -6.67
C ALA A 138 -4.13 10.54 -6.01
N MET A 139 -4.44 10.50 -4.72
CA MET A 139 -4.61 9.29 -3.91
C MET A 139 -5.56 9.54 -2.75
N VAL A 140 -6.06 8.47 -2.12
CA VAL A 140 -6.72 8.58 -0.81
C VAL A 140 -5.77 8.02 0.26
N PRO A 141 -5.45 8.80 1.32
CA PRO A 141 -4.60 8.32 2.39
C PRO A 141 -5.20 7.12 3.12
N ILE A 142 -4.41 6.06 3.31
CA ILE A 142 -4.78 4.89 4.13
C ILE A 142 -4.61 5.15 5.64
N GLY A 143 -4.06 6.30 6.01
CA GLY A 143 -3.87 6.72 7.39
C GLY A 143 -3.22 8.09 7.49
N LEU A 144 -3.33 8.71 8.68
CA LEU A 144 -2.64 9.94 9.03
C LEU A 144 -1.46 9.59 9.94
N THR A 145 -0.26 10.03 9.55
CA THR A 145 0.93 9.87 10.38
C THR A 145 1.16 11.13 11.20
N ALA A 146 0.98 11.05 12.51
CA ALA A 146 1.40 12.10 13.44
C ALA A 146 2.91 11.98 13.67
N SER A 147 3.70 12.79 12.97
CA SER A 147 5.18 12.77 13.07
C SER A 147 5.73 13.60 14.23
N HIS A 148 4.90 14.41 14.91
CA HIS A 148 5.32 15.33 15.96
C HIS A 148 4.90 14.81 17.33
N ALA A 149 5.50 13.70 17.76
CA ALA A 149 5.29 13.15 19.10
C ALA A 149 6.62 13.08 19.86
N LEU A 150 6.61 13.56 21.10
CA LEU A 150 7.68 13.30 22.07
C LEU A 150 7.26 12.13 22.94
N PHE A 151 7.90 10.98 22.76
CA PHE A 151 7.73 9.84 23.66
C PHE A 151 8.64 10.03 24.87
N VAL A 152 8.06 9.95 26.08
CA VAL A 152 8.78 10.23 27.33
C VAL A 152 8.78 9.00 28.23
N ASN A 153 9.95 8.65 28.74
CA ASN A 153 10.09 7.62 29.77
C ASN A 153 9.77 8.23 31.14
N HIS A 154 8.53 8.06 31.61
CA HIS A 154 8.08 8.59 32.90
C HIS A 154 8.85 8.02 34.09
N ALA A 155 9.22 6.74 34.06
CA ALA A 155 9.99 6.12 35.14
C ALA A 155 11.38 6.76 35.30
N LEU A 156 12.02 7.13 34.19
CA LEU A 156 13.30 7.84 34.20
C LEU A 156 13.16 9.26 34.78
N LEU A 157 12.07 9.95 34.48
CA LEU A 157 11.81 11.26 35.07
C LEU A 157 11.63 11.15 36.59
N GLU A 158 10.89 10.15 37.06
CA GLU A 158 10.69 9.89 38.49
C GLU A 158 12.00 9.52 39.20
N GLU A 159 12.79 8.61 38.63
CA GLU A 159 14.09 8.17 39.16
C GLU A 159 15.05 9.34 39.40
N LEU A 160 15.06 10.32 38.50
CA LEU A 160 15.95 11.48 38.55
C LEU A 160 15.29 12.74 39.13
N ASN A 161 14.06 12.62 39.66
CA ASN A 161 13.26 13.73 40.17
C ASN A 161 13.12 14.90 39.18
N LEU A 162 12.96 14.57 37.89
CA LEU A 162 12.72 15.49 36.78
C LEU A 162 11.21 15.60 36.52
N LYS A 163 10.76 16.75 36.00
CA LYS A 163 9.36 16.97 35.59
C LYS A 163 9.22 16.86 34.08
N MET A 164 8.01 16.61 33.59
CA MET A 164 7.73 16.70 32.14
C MET A 164 8.05 18.11 31.63
N PRO A 165 8.92 18.28 30.61
CA PRO A 165 9.24 19.59 30.08
C PRO A 165 8.06 20.14 29.26
N LYS A 166 7.71 21.40 29.51
CA LYS A 166 6.69 22.15 28.77
C LYS A 166 7.30 23.17 27.82
N THR A 167 8.58 23.45 27.96
CA THR A 167 9.33 24.38 27.12
C THR A 167 10.63 23.77 26.65
N TYR A 168 11.19 24.32 25.57
CA TYR A 168 12.51 23.93 25.09
C TYR A 168 13.60 24.16 26.15
N GLU A 169 13.54 25.26 26.89
CA GLU A 169 14.53 25.55 27.94
C GLU A 169 14.45 24.55 29.09
N GLU A 170 13.25 24.10 29.47
CA GLU A 170 13.07 23.02 30.45
C GLU A 170 13.64 21.70 29.95
N LEU A 171 13.42 21.34 28.68
CA LEU A 171 14.01 20.13 28.07
C LEU A 171 15.55 20.23 28.03
N LYS A 172 16.09 21.38 27.65
CA LYS A 172 17.54 21.63 27.60
C LYS A 172 18.17 21.55 28.99
N ALA A 173 17.48 22.02 30.03
CA ALA A 173 17.96 21.93 31.41
C ALA A 173 18.10 20.47 31.89
N MET A 174 17.41 19.51 31.27
CA MET A 174 17.53 18.08 31.60
C MET A 174 18.81 17.44 31.06
N VAL A 175 19.51 18.07 30.12
CA VAL A 175 20.72 17.50 29.50
C VAL A 175 21.80 17.20 30.53
N ALA A 176 22.09 18.15 31.43
CA ALA A 176 23.14 17.98 32.44
C ALA A 176 22.85 16.84 33.44
N PRO A 177 21.69 16.78 34.12
CA PRO A 177 21.39 15.70 35.07
C PRO A 177 21.29 14.33 34.38
N LEU A 178 20.71 14.24 33.17
CA LEU A 178 20.64 12.97 32.44
C LEU A 178 22.04 12.48 32.04
N LYS A 179 22.91 13.37 31.55
CA LYS A 179 24.30 13.01 31.22
C LYS A 179 25.10 12.57 32.44
N ALA A 180 24.90 13.21 33.59
CA ALA A 180 25.52 12.81 34.84
C ALA A 180 25.09 11.39 35.29
N ALA A 181 23.86 10.99 34.94
CA ALA A 181 23.34 9.63 35.16
C ALA A 181 23.68 8.64 34.02
N GLY A 182 24.53 9.04 33.05
CA GLY A 182 24.90 8.19 31.91
C GLY A 182 23.75 7.94 30.92
N LYS A 183 22.78 8.86 30.83
CA LYS A 183 21.62 8.79 29.93
C LYS A 183 21.65 9.94 28.92
N ASP A 184 21.12 9.69 27.72
CA ASP A 184 20.88 10.74 26.73
C ASP A 184 19.53 11.42 26.95
N CYS A 185 19.49 12.74 26.74
CA CYS A 185 18.25 13.52 26.90
C CYS A 185 17.24 13.23 25.78
N ILE A 186 17.74 13.04 24.56
CA ILE A 186 16.93 12.70 23.40
C ILE A 186 17.62 11.55 22.69
N LEU A 187 16.87 10.47 22.46
CA LEU A 187 17.27 9.40 21.56
C LEU A 187 16.61 9.66 20.21
N VAL A 188 17.43 9.81 19.17
CA VAL A 188 16.96 9.86 17.78
C VAL A 188 17.51 8.61 17.10
N GLY A 189 16.62 7.73 16.66
CA GLY A 189 17.01 6.62 15.79
C GLY A 189 17.44 7.18 14.45
N ALA A 190 18.70 6.90 14.06
CA ALA A 190 19.21 7.19 12.73
C ALA A 190 18.62 6.23 11.69
#